data_AF-A0A1E5Q0Z1-F1
#
_entry.id   AF-A0A1E5Q0Z1-F1
#
_cell.length_a   1.000
_cell.length_b   1.000
_cell.length_c   1.000
_cell.angle_alpha   90.00
_cell.angle_beta   90.00
_cell.angle_gamma   90.00
#
_symmetry.space_group_name_H-M   'P 1'
#
loop_
_entity.id
_entity.type
_entity.pdbx_description
1 polymer ?
#
loop_
_entity_poly.entity_id
_entity_poly.type
_entity_poly.pdbx_seq_one_letter_code
_entity_poly.pdbx_strand_id
1 'polypeptide(L)'
;MAALLSVDVPGAEAGQPLGVTARAAPDAAADRVGALFAGGLDGGHFCTAAVVRSAGRDVIATAAHCLEDPDTTVFAPAYREGEAPYGTWRITGVYVAPGWTDGEDPDADIAFATVAPVDGGRSERVEDLVGGFPVAADQAADATVTVIGYPRGEEAPLRCANTTALLSPTQRRIECPDLSGGTSGSPWLVDGALAGVLGGHEGGGTVPEVSYSALLGDRAVELYREASDAG
;
A
#
# COMPACT_ATOMS: atom_id res chain seq x y z
N MET A 1 -21.36 50.00 -21.58
CA MET A 1 -22.00 48.68 -21.77
C MET A 1 -21.24 47.99 -22.89
N ALA A 2 -20.63 46.82 -22.77
CA ALA A 2 -20.68 45.78 -21.75
C ALA A 2 -19.28 45.18 -21.57
N ALA A 3 -18.88 44.91 -20.33
CA ALA A 3 -17.69 44.12 -20.02
C ALA A 3 -18.04 42.64 -20.20
N LEU A 4 -17.28 41.93 -21.02
CA LEU A 4 -17.34 40.48 -21.14
C LEU A 4 -16.65 39.90 -19.90
N LEU A 5 -17.44 39.45 -18.93
CA LEU A 5 -16.97 38.62 -17.83
C LEU A 5 -16.72 37.22 -18.40
N SER A 6 -15.47 36.87 -18.66
CA SER A 6 -15.05 35.49 -18.81
C SER A 6 -15.17 34.82 -17.45
N VAL A 7 -16.15 33.93 -17.30
CA VAL A 7 -16.23 33.02 -16.17
C VAL A 7 -15.17 31.96 -16.40
N ASP A 8 -14.06 32.04 -15.67
CA ASP A 8 -13.16 30.90 -15.50
C ASP A 8 -13.94 29.81 -14.75
N VAL A 9 -14.44 28.84 -15.52
CA VAL A 9 -14.93 27.59 -14.96
C VAL A 9 -13.68 26.81 -14.53
N PRO A 10 -13.48 26.52 -13.23
CA PRO A 10 -12.38 25.66 -12.83
C PRO A 10 -12.59 24.32 -13.53
N GLY A 11 -11.60 23.90 -14.31
CA GLY A 11 -11.61 22.60 -14.96
C GLY A 11 -11.89 21.54 -13.90
N ALA A 12 -12.96 20.77 -14.09
CA ALA A 12 -13.12 19.53 -13.37
C ALA A 12 -11.84 18.72 -13.63
N GLU A 13 -11.06 18.45 -12.58
CA GLU A 13 -9.94 17.52 -12.62
C GLU A 13 -10.45 16.24 -13.30
N ALA A 14 -10.07 16.02 -14.56
CA ALA A 14 -10.41 14.79 -15.24
C ALA A 14 -9.75 13.67 -14.43
N GLY A 15 -10.56 12.78 -13.84
CA GLY A 15 -10.05 11.66 -13.05
C GLY A 15 -9.02 10.87 -13.84
N GLN A 16 -8.04 10.27 -13.14
CA GLN A 16 -6.99 9.47 -13.77
C GLN A 16 -7.61 8.45 -14.74
N PRO A 17 -7.11 8.34 -16.00
CA PRO A 17 -7.62 7.36 -16.94
C PRO A 17 -7.44 5.94 -16.37
N LEU A 18 -8.50 5.13 -16.48
CA LEU A 18 -8.47 3.75 -15.98
C LEU A 18 -7.55 2.87 -16.81
N GLY A 19 -6.89 1.91 -16.16
CA GLY A 19 -5.98 0.95 -16.80
C GLY A 19 -4.68 1.58 -17.32
N VAL A 20 -4.39 2.83 -16.94
CA VAL A 20 -3.15 3.52 -17.29
C VAL A 20 -2.33 3.73 -16.03
N THR A 21 -1.11 3.20 -16.07
CA THR A 21 -0.12 3.39 -15.02
C THR A 21 0.71 4.62 -15.31
N ALA A 22 0.92 5.44 -14.28
CA ALA A 22 1.74 6.64 -14.34
C ALA A 22 2.55 6.78 -13.06
N ARG A 23 3.61 7.58 -13.07
CA ARG A 23 4.30 7.97 -11.83
C ARG A 23 3.33 8.70 -10.91
N ALA A 24 3.24 8.27 -9.65
CA ALA A 24 2.40 8.94 -8.66
C ALA A 24 2.99 10.32 -8.33
N ALA A 25 2.14 11.34 -8.33
CA ALA A 25 2.50 12.67 -7.85
C ALA A 25 2.88 12.62 -6.35
N PRO A 26 3.75 13.54 -5.87
CA PRO A 26 4.00 13.72 -4.44
C PRO A 26 2.77 14.38 -3.81
N ASP A 27 1.79 13.57 -3.45
CA ASP A 27 0.53 13.98 -2.83
C ASP A 27 0.30 13.22 -1.52
N ALA A 28 -0.68 13.66 -0.74
CA ALA A 28 -0.95 13.11 0.58
C ALA A 28 -1.33 11.61 0.59
N ALA A 29 -1.78 11.04 -0.53
CA ALA A 29 -2.01 9.60 -0.62
C ALA A 29 -0.70 8.86 -0.92
N ALA A 30 0.12 9.38 -1.85
CA ALA A 30 1.43 8.82 -2.13
C ALA A 30 2.37 8.88 -0.91
N ASP A 31 2.29 9.94 -0.10
CA ASP A 31 3.15 10.09 1.08
C ASP A 31 2.90 9.02 2.16
N ARG A 32 1.69 8.46 2.21
CA ARG A 32 1.31 7.35 3.11
C ARG A 32 1.82 6.00 2.64
N VAL A 33 2.30 5.92 1.40
CA VAL A 33 2.83 4.70 0.80
C VAL A 33 4.34 4.80 0.80
N GLY A 34 5.01 3.68 1.05
CA GLY A 34 6.45 3.64 1.11
C GLY A 34 7.02 2.32 0.63
N ALA A 35 8.30 2.37 0.27
CA ALA A 35 9.06 1.19 -0.09
C ALA A 35 9.56 0.46 1.16
N LEU A 36 9.62 -0.87 1.08
CA LEU A 36 10.25 -1.75 2.05
C LEU A 36 11.64 -2.15 1.53
N PHE A 37 12.66 -1.93 2.36
CA PHE A 37 14.07 -2.13 2.07
C PHE A 37 14.66 -3.24 2.92
N ALA A 38 15.65 -3.95 2.36
CA ALA A 38 16.44 -4.92 3.11
C ALA A 38 17.60 -4.20 3.84
N GLY A 39 17.57 -4.18 5.17
CA GLY A 39 18.56 -3.55 6.06
C GLY A 39 18.49 -2.02 6.13
N GLY A 40 18.32 -1.35 4.99
CA GLY A 40 18.27 0.11 4.87
C GLY A 40 18.26 0.57 3.42
N LEU A 41 18.30 1.89 3.16
CA LEU A 41 18.13 2.44 1.81
C LEU A 41 19.15 1.90 0.79
N ASP A 42 20.36 1.55 1.23
CA ASP A 42 21.41 0.99 0.36
C ASP A 42 21.16 -0.49 -0.04
N GLY A 43 20.24 -1.19 0.64
CA GLY A 43 19.96 -2.61 0.37
C GLY A 43 18.98 -2.87 -0.76
N GLY A 44 18.42 -1.80 -1.35
CA GLY A 44 17.39 -1.85 -2.38
C GLY A 44 16.00 -2.20 -1.82
N HIS A 45 14.95 -1.63 -2.42
CA HIS A 45 13.59 -1.98 -2.09
C HIS A 45 13.10 -3.23 -2.81
N PHE A 46 12.26 -4.00 -2.12
CA PHE A 46 11.75 -5.29 -2.59
C PHE A 46 10.24 -5.42 -2.48
N CYS A 47 9.60 -4.57 -1.68
CA CYS A 47 8.15 -4.53 -1.49
C CYS A 47 7.67 -3.09 -1.25
N THR A 48 6.36 -2.94 -1.13
CA THR A 48 5.63 -1.73 -0.79
C THR A 48 4.80 -1.95 0.49
N ALA A 49 4.59 -0.89 1.27
CA ALA A 49 3.63 -0.87 2.36
C ALA A 49 2.90 0.47 2.43
N ALA A 50 1.79 0.52 3.17
CA ALA A 50 1.01 1.73 3.38
C ALA A 50 0.67 1.94 4.85
N VAL A 51 0.78 3.18 5.31
CA VAL A 51 0.34 3.57 6.66
C VAL A 51 -1.18 3.52 6.74
N VAL A 52 -1.71 2.78 7.70
CA VAL A 52 -3.13 2.72 8.01
C VAL A 52 -3.40 3.45 9.32
N ARG A 53 -4.63 3.97 9.47
CA ARG A 53 -5.03 4.60 10.73
C ARG A 53 -5.01 3.55 11.84
N SER A 54 -4.44 3.87 12.98
CA SER A 54 -4.45 2.97 14.14
C SER A 54 -4.49 3.74 15.45
N ALA A 55 -4.83 3.05 16.55
CA ALA A 55 -4.79 3.67 17.88
C ALA A 55 -3.35 4.05 18.28
N GLY A 56 -2.39 3.18 18.00
CA GLY A 56 -0.95 3.41 18.21
C GLY A 56 -0.28 4.36 17.22
N ARG A 57 -0.95 4.72 16.11
CA ARG A 57 -0.49 5.62 15.03
C ARG A 57 0.77 5.15 14.30
N ASP A 58 1.06 3.86 14.39
CA ASP A 58 2.33 3.24 13.99
C ASP A 58 2.16 1.98 13.15
N VAL A 59 0.99 1.78 12.53
CA VAL A 59 0.68 0.56 11.77
C VAL A 59 0.81 0.77 10.27
N ILE A 60 1.48 -0.19 9.62
CA ILE A 60 1.51 -0.34 8.17
C ILE A 60 0.78 -1.61 7.74
N ALA A 61 0.19 -1.59 6.54
CA ALA A 61 -0.34 -2.75 5.83
C ALA A 61 0.58 -3.11 4.65
N THR A 62 0.80 -4.40 4.43
CA THR A 62 1.59 -4.94 3.32
C THR A 62 1.18 -6.40 3.04
N ALA A 63 1.79 -7.05 2.05
CA ALA A 63 1.60 -8.48 1.81
C ALA A 63 2.38 -9.29 2.86
N ALA A 64 1.89 -10.47 3.23
CA ALA A 64 2.53 -11.26 4.27
C ALA A 64 3.91 -11.80 3.84
N HIS A 65 4.08 -12.13 2.56
CA HIS A 65 5.38 -12.50 2.01
C HIS A 65 6.42 -11.37 2.04
N CYS A 66 6.00 -10.10 2.20
CA CYS A 66 6.94 -8.99 2.34
C CYS A 66 7.61 -8.91 3.72
N LEU A 67 7.14 -9.71 4.69
CA LEU A 67 7.62 -9.68 6.08
C LEU A 67 8.22 -11.03 6.50
N GLU A 68 8.83 -11.76 5.57
CA GLU A 68 9.58 -12.99 5.87
C GLU A 68 10.80 -12.72 6.77
N ASP A 69 11.49 -11.59 6.56
CA ASP A 69 12.66 -11.15 7.32
C ASP A 69 12.43 -9.79 8.02
N PRO A 70 11.48 -9.69 8.97
CA PRO A 70 11.04 -8.41 9.51
C PRO A 70 12.13 -7.70 10.31
N ASP A 71 13.06 -8.44 10.94
CA ASP A 71 14.17 -7.89 11.73
C ASP A 71 15.15 -7.05 10.90
N THR A 72 15.22 -7.32 9.59
CA THR A 72 16.05 -6.54 8.66
C THR A 72 15.23 -5.62 7.78
N THR A 73 13.89 -5.70 7.82
CA THR A 73 13.03 -4.90 6.95
C THR A 73 12.90 -3.48 7.47
N VAL A 74 13.05 -2.51 6.57
CA VAL A 74 12.92 -1.08 6.85
C VAL A 74 11.89 -0.44 5.92
N PHE A 75 10.94 0.28 6.49
CA PHE A 75 9.92 1.04 5.76
C PHE A 75 10.36 2.50 5.57
N ALA A 76 10.20 3.03 4.36
CA ALA A 76 10.46 4.43 4.03
C ALA A 76 9.23 5.06 3.35
N PRO A 77 8.35 5.73 4.11
CA PRO A 77 7.19 6.42 3.55
C PRO A 77 7.62 7.59 2.67
N ALA A 78 6.87 7.80 1.58
CA ALA A 78 7.13 8.82 0.56
C ALA A 78 8.52 8.72 -0.10
N TYR A 79 9.13 7.54 -0.10
CA TYR A 79 10.42 7.33 -0.76
C TYR A 79 10.39 7.84 -2.21
N ARG A 80 11.42 8.58 -2.63
CA ARG A 80 11.54 9.06 -4.00
C ARG A 80 12.99 9.44 -4.32
N GLU A 81 13.51 8.91 -5.42
CA GLU A 81 14.78 9.33 -6.02
C GLU A 81 15.95 9.30 -5.04
N GLY A 82 16.02 8.24 -4.20
CA GLY A 82 17.04 8.08 -3.17
C GLY A 82 16.70 8.73 -1.82
N GLU A 83 15.64 9.52 -1.75
CA GLU A 83 15.28 10.30 -0.56
C GLU A 83 14.17 9.64 0.25
N ALA A 84 14.34 9.58 1.57
CA ALA A 84 13.31 9.19 2.53
C ALA A 84 12.93 10.40 3.41
N PRO A 85 12.06 11.30 2.92
CA PRO A 85 11.82 12.61 3.55
C PRO A 85 11.24 12.51 4.97
N TYR A 86 10.58 11.39 5.29
CA TYR A 86 10.02 11.12 6.60
C TYR A 86 10.87 10.14 7.42
N GLY A 87 12.12 9.91 7.01
CA GLY A 87 13.03 8.96 7.64
C GLY A 87 12.65 7.50 7.39
N THR A 88 13.38 6.61 8.05
CA THR A 88 13.20 5.16 7.95
C THR A 88 12.66 4.58 9.25
N TRP A 89 11.88 3.51 9.11
CA TRP A 89 11.11 2.90 10.19
C TRP A 89 11.35 1.40 10.23
N ARG A 90 11.83 0.89 11.37
CA ARG A 90 12.03 -0.56 11.56
C ARG A 90 10.72 -1.22 11.96
N ILE A 91 10.53 -2.47 11.55
CA ILE A 91 9.42 -3.29 12.03
C ILE A 91 9.61 -3.61 13.52
N THR A 92 8.53 -3.53 14.30
CA THR A 92 8.52 -3.80 15.75
C THR A 92 7.53 -4.89 16.15
N GLY A 93 6.61 -5.26 15.27
CA GLY A 93 5.64 -6.34 15.45
C GLY A 93 5.03 -6.71 14.11
N VAL A 94 4.66 -7.98 13.96
CA VAL A 94 4.10 -8.55 12.71
C VAL A 94 2.83 -9.34 13.04
N TYR A 95 1.78 -9.09 12.27
CA TYR A 95 0.45 -9.65 12.45
C TYR A 95 0.03 -10.31 11.15
N VAL A 96 0.15 -11.64 11.12
CA VAL A 96 -0.14 -12.51 9.97
C VAL A 96 -1.11 -13.62 10.36
N ALA A 97 -1.89 -14.11 9.40
CA ALA A 97 -2.85 -15.19 9.67
C ALA A 97 -2.11 -16.55 9.77
N PRO A 98 -2.61 -17.51 10.58
CA PRO A 98 -2.03 -18.85 10.65
C PRO A 98 -1.95 -19.56 9.30
N GLY A 99 -2.93 -19.33 8.41
CA GLY A 99 -2.90 -19.89 7.04
C GLY A 99 -1.66 -19.46 6.25
N TRP A 100 -1.12 -18.27 6.52
CA TRP A 100 0.15 -17.83 5.94
C TRP A 100 1.34 -18.56 6.57
N THR A 101 1.41 -18.60 7.91
CA THR A 101 2.57 -19.20 8.60
C THR A 101 2.67 -20.72 8.43
N ASP A 102 1.54 -21.40 8.25
CA ASP A 102 1.48 -22.87 8.18
C ASP A 102 1.69 -23.42 6.76
N GLY A 103 1.44 -22.60 5.73
CA GLY A 103 1.46 -23.09 4.35
C GLY A 103 1.41 -22.04 3.25
N GLU A 104 1.68 -20.76 3.57
CA GLU A 104 1.73 -19.65 2.60
C GLU A 104 0.44 -19.56 1.77
N ASP A 105 -0.71 -19.74 2.42
CA ASP A 105 -2.01 -19.67 1.76
C ASP A 105 -2.17 -18.31 1.06
N PRO A 106 -2.37 -18.26 -0.27
CA PRO A 106 -2.59 -17.01 -0.99
C PRO A 106 -3.75 -16.17 -0.43
N ASP A 107 -4.77 -16.80 0.15
CA ASP A 107 -5.91 -16.09 0.75
C ASP A 107 -5.56 -15.42 2.08
N ALA A 108 -4.39 -15.77 2.64
CA ALA A 108 -3.82 -15.24 3.87
C ALA A 108 -2.64 -14.28 3.63
N ASP A 109 -2.32 -13.93 2.38
CA ASP A 109 -1.20 -13.03 2.02
C ASP A 109 -1.50 -11.55 2.28
N ILE A 110 -1.88 -11.24 3.52
CA ILE A 110 -2.10 -9.89 4.04
C ILE A 110 -1.46 -9.82 5.42
N ALA A 111 -0.67 -8.78 5.65
CA ALA A 111 -0.06 -8.52 6.94
C ALA A 111 -0.27 -7.08 7.39
N PHE A 112 -0.30 -6.93 8.70
CA PHE A 112 -0.13 -5.64 9.37
C PHE A 112 1.14 -5.69 10.20
N ALA A 113 1.79 -4.56 10.37
CA ALA A 113 3.00 -4.45 11.19
C ALA A 113 3.04 -3.13 11.93
N THR A 114 3.54 -3.14 13.17
CA THR A 114 3.87 -1.92 13.89
C THR A 114 5.29 -1.49 13.53
N VAL A 115 5.54 -0.18 13.50
CA VAL A 115 6.85 0.38 13.15
C VAL A 115 7.32 1.45 14.14
N ALA A 116 8.63 1.56 14.29
CA ALA A 116 9.27 2.60 15.08
C ALA A 116 10.37 3.29 14.27
N PRO A 117 10.69 4.57 14.52
CA PRO A 117 11.77 5.24 13.81
C PRO A 117 13.10 4.51 14.05
N VAL A 118 13.89 4.33 13.00
CA VAL A 118 15.26 3.78 13.11
C VAL A 118 16.12 4.76 13.92
N ASP A 119 15.99 6.05 13.62
CA ASP A 119 16.59 7.11 14.42
C ASP A 119 15.80 7.29 15.72
N GLY A 120 16.29 6.67 16.80
CA GLY A 120 15.69 6.71 18.15
C GLY A 120 15.59 8.09 18.80
N GLY A 121 15.97 9.17 18.10
CA GLY A 121 15.77 10.56 18.53
C GLY A 121 14.39 11.13 18.15
N ARG A 122 13.62 10.43 17.31
CA ARG A 122 12.25 10.85 16.91
C ARG A 122 11.21 10.38 17.93
N SER A 123 10.25 11.25 18.22
CA SER A 123 9.13 10.96 19.14
C SER A 123 7.78 10.79 18.43
N GLU A 124 7.65 11.36 17.24
CA GLU A 124 6.47 11.30 16.38
C GLU A 124 6.25 9.89 15.84
N ARG A 125 4.99 9.49 15.70
CA ARG A 125 4.62 8.23 15.04
C ARG A 125 4.51 8.43 13.53
N VAL A 126 4.57 7.35 12.77
CA VAL A 126 4.55 7.45 11.31
C VAL A 126 3.26 8.07 10.80
N GLU A 127 2.11 7.73 11.39
CA GLU A 127 0.82 8.31 11.02
C GLU A 127 0.73 9.81 11.36
N ASP A 128 1.45 10.30 12.37
CA ASP A 128 1.47 11.74 12.70
C ASP A 128 2.12 12.58 11.58
N LEU A 129 2.97 11.95 10.77
CA LEU A 129 3.79 12.64 9.77
C LEU A 129 3.17 12.58 8.38
N VAL A 130 2.61 11.44 7.99
CA VAL A 130 2.06 11.22 6.65
C VAL A 130 0.54 10.98 6.64
N GLY A 131 -0.06 10.82 7.83
CA GLY A 131 -1.44 10.35 7.98
C GLY A 131 -1.55 8.84 7.77
N GLY A 132 -2.77 8.32 7.86
CA GLY A 132 -3.08 6.92 7.60
C GLY A 132 -4.34 6.76 6.77
N PHE A 133 -4.38 5.69 5.97
CA PHE A 133 -5.59 5.28 5.27
C PHE A 133 -6.59 4.66 6.26
N PRO A 134 -7.89 5.02 6.20
CA PRO A 134 -8.93 4.19 6.80
C PRO A 134 -8.85 2.77 6.22
N VAL A 135 -9.26 1.78 7.01
CA VAL A 135 -9.36 0.38 6.56
C VAL A 135 -10.85 0.06 6.38
N ALA A 136 -11.23 -0.45 5.20
CA ALA A 136 -12.61 -0.75 4.85
C ALA A 136 -12.73 -2.09 4.11
N ALA A 137 -13.19 -3.11 4.84
CA ALA A 137 -13.54 -4.42 4.29
C ALA A 137 -14.82 -4.38 3.43
N ASP A 138 -15.20 -5.53 2.89
CA ASP A 138 -16.49 -5.77 2.23
C ASP A 138 -16.80 -4.90 1.00
N GLN A 139 -15.78 -4.61 0.20
CA GLN A 139 -15.97 -3.85 -1.05
C GLN A 139 -16.74 -4.65 -2.10
N ALA A 140 -17.49 -3.97 -2.98
CA ALA A 140 -18.15 -4.61 -4.12
C ALA A 140 -17.13 -5.27 -5.06
N ALA A 141 -17.46 -6.42 -5.65
CA ALA A 141 -16.56 -7.21 -6.53
C ALA A 141 -15.95 -6.41 -7.70
N ASP A 142 -16.69 -5.43 -8.20
CA ASP A 142 -16.39 -4.51 -9.30
C ASP A 142 -16.06 -3.10 -8.81
N ALA A 143 -15.52 -2.96 -7.59
CA ALA A 143 -15.03 -1.69 -7.10
C ALA A 143 -13.92 -1.14 -8.01
N THR A 144 -13.93 0.17 -8.25
CA THR A 144 -12.77 0.85 -8.81
C THR A 144 -11.77 1.07 -7.69
N VAL A 145 -10.56 0.52 -7.87
CA VAL A 145 -9.48 0.69 -6.90
C VAL A 145 -8.38 1.55 -7.50
N THR A 146 -7.67 2.27 -6.64
CA THR A 146 -6.38 2.89 -6.96
C THR A 146 -5.27 2.12 -6.27
N VAL A 147 -4.27 1.69 -7.02
CA VAL A 147 -3.05 1.05 -6.53
C VAL A 147 -1.89 2.03 -6.60
N ILE A 148 -1.11 2.14 -5.52
CA ILE A 148 0.12 2.93 -5.48
C ILE A 148 1.25 2.00 -5.04
N GLY A 149 2.33 1.89 -5.83
CA GLY A 149 3.35 0.86 -5.60
C GLY A 149 4.74 1.23 -6.07
N TYR A 150 5.76 0.59 -5.50
CA TYR A 150 7.17 0.80 -5.84
C TYR A 150 7.74 -0.39 -6.60
N PRO A 151 7.77 -0.39 -7.95
CA PRO A 151 8.56 -1.36 -8.70
C PRO A 151 10.03 -1.28 -8.28
N ARG A 152 10.69 -2.42 -8.11
CA ARG A 152 12.08 -2.49 -7.63
C ARG A 152 13.11 -1.80 -8.53
N GLY A 153 12.76 -1.62 -9.80
CA GLY A 153 13.60 -0.96 -10.81
C GLY A 153 13.35 0.54 -10.94
N GLU A 154 12.40 1.09 -10.18
CA GLU A 154 12.00 2.49 -10.21
C GLU A 154 12.24 3.14 -8.84
N GLU A 155 12.75 4.36 -8.85
CA GLU A 155 13.01 5.14 -7.65
C GLU A 155 11.82 6.02 -7.25
N ALA A 156 10.63 5.78 -7.82
CA ALA A 156 9.43 6.54 -7.52
C ALA A 156 8.19 5.64 -7.61
N PRO A 157 7.14 5.91 -6.81
CA PRO A 157 5.95 5.11 -6.86
C PRO A 157 5.20 5.31 -8.18
N LEU A 158 4.60 4.23 -8.68
CA LEU A 158 3.61 4.24 -9.75
C LEU A 158 2.20 4.27 -9.14
N ARG A 159 1.24 4.76 -9.91
CA ARG A 159 -0.18 4.82 -9.59
C ARG A 159 -0.98 4.31 -10.78
N CYS A 160 -1.89 3.39 -10.53
CA CYS A 160 -2.88 2.95 -11.51
C CYS A 160 -4.26 2.87 -10.85
N ALA A 161 -5.31 3.21 -11.60
CA ALA A 161 -6.69 2.97 -11.17
C ALA A 161 -7.39 2.09 -12.20
N ASN A 162 -8.15 1.09 -11.75
CA ASN A 162 -9.02 0.32 -12.63
C ASN A 162 -10.13 -0.38 -11.83
N THR A 163 -11.14 -0.89 -12.53
CA THR A 163 -12.20 -1.72 -11.95
C THR A 163 -11.69 -3.14 -11.69
N THR A 164 -11.94 -3.67 -10.51
CA THR A 164 -11.56 -5.05 -10.17
C THR A 164 -12.51 -6.08 -10.75
N ALA A 165 -12.05 -7.33 -10.83
CA ALA A 165 -12.91 -8.49 -11.00
C ALA A 165 -12.51 -9.56 -9.98
N LEU A 166 -13.44 -10.47 -9.65
CA LEU A 166 -13.10 -11.65 -8.85
C LEU A 166 -12.31 -12.66 -9.69
N LEU A 167 -11.21 -13.16 -9.14
CA LEU A 167 -10.56 -14.39 -9.59
C LEU A 167 -11.25 -15.60 -8.96
N SER A 168 -11.54 -15.51 -7.66
CA SER A 168 -12.21 -16.52 -6.84
C SER A 168 -13.13 -15.83 -5.82
N PRO A 169 -13.87 -16.56 -4.96
CA PRO A 169 -14.61 -15.95 -3.85
C PRO A 169 -13.74 -15.17 -2.85
N THR A 170 -12.43 -15.37 -2.85
CA THR A 170 -11.47 -14.85 -1.87
C THR A 170 -10.32 -14.04 -2.50
N GLN A 171 -10.24 -13.97 -3.83
CA GLN A 171 -9.19 -13.26 -4.56
C GLN A 171 -9.78 -12.35 -5.63
N ARG A 172 -9.18 -11.18 -5.79
CA ARG A 172 -9.46 -10.22 -6.85
C ARG A 172 -8.30 -10.09 -7.80
N ARG A 173 -8.61 -9.63 -9.00
CA ARG A 173 -7.65 -9.22 -10.01
C ARG A 173 -7.94 -7.81 -10.51
N ILE A 174 -6.90 -7.16 -10.99
CA ILE A 174 -6.94 -5.85 -11.64
C ILE A 174 -5.99 -5.84 -12.84
N GLU A 175 -6.38 -5.17 -13.91
CA GLU A 175 -5.51 -4.92 -15.07
C GLU A 175 -4.89 -3.52 -14.93
N CYS A 176 -3.60 -3.49 -14.61
CA CYS A 176 -2.81 -2.27 -14.45
C CYS A 176 -1.39 -2.58 -14.94
N PRO A 177 -0.94 -2.01 -16.08
CA PRO A 177 0.38 -2.29 -16.63
C PRO A 177 1.50 -1.82 -15.70
N ASP A 178 2.72 -2.30 -15.94
CA ASP A 178 3.96 -1.83 -15.30
C ASP A 178 4.06 -2.05 -13.77
N LEU A 179 3.10 -2.73 -13.14
CA LEU A 179 3.17 -3.15 -11.74
C LEU A 179 4.04 -4.41 -11.59
N SER A 180 5.35 -4.24 -11.80
CA SER A 180 6.35 -5.30 -11.71
C SER A 180 6.86 -5.55 -10.29
N GLY A 181 7.69 -6.59 -10.09
CA GLY A 181 8.22 -6.97 -8.77
C GLY A 181 8.75 -5.78 -7.96
N GLY A 182 8.46 -5.76 -6.66
CA GLY A 182 8.58 -4.57 -5.79
C GLY A 182 7.22 -3.99 -5.39
N THR A 183 6.21 -4.13 -6.25
CA THR A 183 4.85 -3.63 -5.95
C THR A 183 4.05 -4.53 -5.02
N SER A 184 4.57 -5.68 -4.60
CA SER A 184 3.96 -6.49 -3.54
C SER A 184 3.68 -5.65 -2.29
N GLY A 185 2.52 -5.83 -1.68
CA GLY A 185 2.05 -5.05 -0.54
C GLY A 185 1.49 -3.66 -0.86
N SER A 186 1.46 -3.25 -2.15
CA SER A 186 0.85 -1.98 -2.57
C SER A 186 -0.62 -1.90 -2.13
N PRO A 187 -1.09 -0.81 -1.51
CA PRO A 187 -2.48 -0.68 -1.10
C PRO A 187 -3.42 -0.65 -2.29
N TRP A 188 -4.51 -1.39 -2.21
CA TRP A 188 -5.67 -1.25 -3.09
C TRP A 188 -6.69 -0.35 -2.40
N LEU A 189 -6.87 0.86 -2.93
CA LEU A 189 -7.67 1.91 -2.30
C LEU A 189 -9.04 2.03 -2.99
N VAL A 190 -10.13 1.85 -2.23
CA VAL A 190 -11.49 2.23 -2.66
C VAL A 190 -11.87 3.51 -1.92
N ASP A 191 -12.17 4.58 -2.65
CA ASP A 191 -12.51 5.89 -2.09
C ASP A 191 -11.52 6.40 -1.02
N GLY A 192 -10.23 6.06 -1.19
CA GLY A 192 -9.15 6.44 -0.27
C GLY A 192 -9.07 5.61 1.01
N ALA A 193 -9.81 4.50 1.11
CA ALA A 193 -9.67 3.51 2.18
C ALA A 193 -8.98 2.23 1.66
N LEU A 194 -8.12 1.63 2.49
CA LEU A 194 -7.49 0.35 2.20
C LEU A 194 -8.54 -0.76 2.18
N ALA A 195 -8.63 -1.45 1.04
CA ALA A 195 -9.55 -2.56 0.80
C ALA A 195 -8.83 -3.89 0.50
N GLY A 196 -7.50 -3.86 0.41
CA GLY A 196 -6.64 -4.99 0.09
C GLY A 196 -5.21 -4.52 -0.15
N VAL A 197 -4.32 -5.47 -0.38
CA VAL A 197 -2.91 -5.22 -0.76
C VAL A 197 -2.56 -6.10 -1.95
N LEU A 198 -1.68 -5.61 -2.84
CA LEU A 198 -1.19 -6.38 -3.97
C LEU A 198 -0.43 -7.61 -3.44
N GLY A 199 -0.86 -8.80 -3.81
CA GLY A 199 -0.36 -10.06 -3.27
C GLY A 199 -1.33 -11.20 -3.58
N GLY A 200 -1.32 -12.25 -2.76
CA GLY A 200 -2.25 -13.35 -2.86
C GLY A 200 -1.91 -14.29 -4.01
N HIS A 201 -2.84 -14.50 -4.94
CA HIS A 201 -2.63 -15.46 -6.04
C HIS A 201 -1.31 -15.21 -6.78
N GLU A 202 -0.45 -16.24 -6.82
CA GLU A 202 0.91 -16.18 -7.38
C GLU A 202 1.77 -15.02 -6.81
N GLY A 203 1.60 -14.67 -5.53
CA GLY A 203 2.33 -13.57 -4.89
C GLY A 203 1.93 -12.18 -5.41
N GLY A 204 0.76 -12.05 -6.03
CA GLY A 204 0.31 -10.82 -6.68
C GLY A 204 0.38 -10.86 -8.20
N GLY A 205 0.84 -11.97 -8.79
CA GLY A 205 0.81 -12.23 -10.22
C GLY A 205 2.20 -12.45 -10.82
N THR A 206 2.23 -13.11 -11.98
CA THR A 206 3.48 -13.47 -12.69
C THR A 206 3.82 -12.54 -13.86
N VAL A 207 2.95 -11.58 -14.18
CA VAL A 207 3.13 -10.60 -15.26
C VAL A 207 2.77 -9.19 -14.77
N PRO A 208 3.44 -8.13 -15.26
CA PRO A 208 3.24 -6.77 -14.74
C PRO A 208 1.90 -6.13 -15.13
N GLU A 209 1.12 -6.73 -16.03
CA GLU A 209 -0.18 -6.20 -16.49
C GLU A 209 -1.37 -6.61 -15.64
N VAL A 210 -1.25 -7.70 -14.87
CA VAL A 210 -2.34 -8.25 -14.08
C VAL A 210 -1.85 -8.48 -12.67
N SER A 211 -2.50 -7.81 -11.72
CA SER A 211 -2.19 -7.96 -10.30
C SER A 211 -3.35 -8.57 -9.53
N TYR A 212 -3.04 -9.24 -8.43
CA TYR A 212 -4.01 -9.87 -7.55
C TYR A 212 -3.98 -9.29 -6.14
N SER A 213 -5.05 -9.56 -5.39
CA SER A 213 -5.17 -9.25 -3.98
C SER A 213 -6.14 -10.22 -3.32
N ALA A 214 -5.76 -10.78 -2.17
CA ALA A 214 -6.71 -11.45 -1.30
C ALA A 214 -7.76 -10.45 -0.80
N LEU A 215 -8.99 -10.92 -0.60
CA LEU A 215 -10.02 -10.08 0.01
C LEU A 215 -9.61 -9.71 1.42
N LEU A 216 -9.79 -8.43 1.79
CA LEU A 216 -9.70 -7.99 3.17
C LEU A 216 -10.93 -8.50 3.96
N GLY A 217 -10.96 -9.80 4.25
CA GLY A 217 -12.02 -10.47 5.01
C GLY A 217 -11.83 -10.40 6.52
N ASP A 218 -12.73 -11.05 7.27
CA ASP A 218 -12.82 -10.98 8.73
C ASP A 218 -11.48 -11.22 9.43
N ARG A 219 -10.72 -12.25 9.01
CA ARG A 219 -9.43 -12.56 9.62
C ARG A 219 -8.40 -11.44 9.43
N ALA A 220 -8.35 -10.82 8.25
CA ALA A 220 -7.45 -9.69 8.02
C ALA A 220 -7.87 -8.46 8.83
N VAL A 221 -9.17 -8.24 9.00
CA VAL A 221 -9.69 -7.15 9.84
C VAL A 221 -9.38 -7.40 11.32
N GLU A 222 -9.41 -8.64 11.80
CA GLU A 222 -8.95 -9.00 13.15
C GLU A 222 -7.47 -8.68 13.34
N LEU A 223 -6.60 -9.09 12.42
CA LEU A 223 -5.17 -8.78 12.46
C LEU A 223 -4.91 -7.27 12.49
N TYR A 224 -5.65 -6.50 11.69
CA TYR A 224 -5.59 -5.04 11.72
C TYR A 224 -5.94 -4.48 13.11
N ARG A 225 -6.98 -5.00 13.77
CA ARG A 225 -7.36 -4.56 15.13
C ARG A 225 -6.29 -4.94 16.15
N GLU A 226 -5.78 -6.18 16.09
CA GLU A 226 -4.69 -6.65 16.94
C GLU A 226 -3.45 -5.76 16.81
N ALA A 227 -3.06 -5.40 15.58
CA ALA A 227 -1.96 -4.48 15.31
C ALA A 227 -2.25 -3.07 15.83
N SER A 228 -3.47 -2.57 15.59
CA SER A 228 -3.88 -1.21 15.97
C SER A 228 -3.81 -0.97 17.48
N ASP A 229 -4.13 -1.99 18.27
CA ASP A 229 -4.26 -1.89 19.73
C ASP A 229 -2.97 -2.24 20.49
N ALA A 230 -1.91 -2.61 19.79
CA ALA A 230 -0.65 -3.05 20.39
C ALA A 230 0.35 -1.92 20.72
N GLY A 231 0.15 -0.73 20.13
CA GLY A 231 1.04 0.45 20.26
C GLY A 231 0.74 1.36 21.44
#